data_AF-A0A640YAE5-F1
#
_entry.id   AF-A0A640YAE5-F1
#
_cell.length_a   1.000
_cell.length_b   1.000
_cell.length_c   1.000
_cell.angle_alpha   90.00
_cell.angle_beta   90.00
_cell.angle_gamma   90.00
#
_symmetry.space_group_name_H-M   'P 1'
#
loop_
_entity.id
_entity.type
_entity.pdbx_description
1 polymer ?
#
loop_
_entity_poly.entity_id
_entity_poly.type
_entity_poly.pdbx_seq_one_letter_code
_entity_poly.pdbx_strand_id
1 'polypeptide(L)'
;MAASAITAISNGEVILIVTLVVAPIAAMAFAGSGAVYRQIGRGRFAIDRDRSGAEVGPAPARAAREAEIRQMLEAKAFRRRERGGAPIDIDAELARLTAPAPSAVRADPALAAEVRGLVVARNARRVRQGRAPLDVDAEVERQLRDLEGPGR
;
A
#
# COMPACT_ATOMS: atom_id res chain seq x y z
N MET A 1 -41.41 18.55 59.04
CA MET A 1 -40.84 18.99 57.74
C MET A 1 -39.69 18.04 57.39
N ALA A 2 -40.02 16.88 56.82
CA ALA A 2 -39.11 15.93 56.15
C ALA A 2 -39.87 14.63 55.94
N ALA A 3 -40.16 14.30 54.68
CA ALA A 3 -40.31 12.94 54.23
C ALA A 3 -39.84 12.97 52.77
N SER A 4 -38.57 12.66 52.59
CA SER A 4 -37.92 12.56 51.29
C SER A 4 -38.76 11.68 50.38
N ALA A 5 -39.29 12.26 49.31
CA ALA A 5 -39.84 11.51 48.20
C ALA A 5 -38.67 10.73 47.59
N ILE A 6 -38.50 9.48 48.02
CA ILE A 6 -37.63 8.53 47.34
C ILE A 6 -38.31 8.27 46.00
N THR A 7 -37.86 9.00 44.98
CA THR A 7 -38.35 8.95 43.60
C THR A 7 -38.46 7.50 43.18
N ALA A 8 -39.63 7.07 42.71
CA ALA A 8 -39.81 5.76 42.10
C ALA A 8 -39.02 5.74 40.79
N ILE A 9 -37.75 5.34 40.86
CA ILE A 9 -36.86 5.31 39.70
C ILE A 9 -37.38 4.23 38.75
N SER A 10 -37.94 4.66 37.62
CA SER A 10 -38.35 3.77 36.55
C SER A 10 -37.13 3.04 35.98
N ASN A 11 -37.29 1.79 35.53
CA ASN A 11 -36.21 1.06 34.85
C ASN A 11 -35.62 1.86 33.68
N GLY A 12 -36.44 2.67 32.99
CA GLY A 12 -35.98 3.56 31.93
C GLY A 12 -35.06 4.68 32.44
N GLU A 13 -35.34 5.20 33.64
CA GLU A 13 -34.54 6.25 34.29
C GLU A 13 -33.22 5.68 34.81
N VAL A 14 -33.20 4.46 35.35
CA VAL A 14 -31.96 3.73 35.69
C VAL A 14 -31.08 3.56 34.45
N ILE A 15 -31.65 3.10 33.33
CA ILE A 15 -30.90 2.90 32.08
C ILE A 15 -30.34 4.23 31.57
N LEU A 16 -31.12 5.31 31.63
CA LEU A 16 -30.69 6.64 31.21
C LEU A 16 -29.48 7.11 32.04
N ILE A 17 -29.59 7.04 33.38
CA ILE A 17 -28.52 7.44 34.29
C ILE A 17 -27.25 6.63 34.05
N VAL A 18 -27.37 5.29 33.97
CA VAL A 18 -26.23 4.41 33.71
C VAL A 18 -25.57 4.72 32.36
N THR A 19 -26.37 4.91 31.30
CA THR A 19 -25.85 5.21 29.97
C THR A 19 -25.13 6.56 29.94
N LEU A 20 -25.69 7.58 30.60
CA LEU A 20 -25.13 8.93 30.65
C LEU A 20 -23.81 8.99 31.43
N VAL A 21 -23.59 8.05 32.36
CA VAL A 21 -22.31 7.90 33.09
C VAL A 21 -21.31 7.03 32.31
N VAL A 22 -21.75 5.89 31.77
CA VAL A 22 -20.84 4.93 31.10
C VAL A 22 -20.37 5.44 29.74
N ALA A 23 -21.24 6.07 28.95
CA ALA A 23 -20.90 6.58 27.62
C ALA A 23 -19.72 7.58 27.61
N PRO A 24 -19.67 8.62 28.46
CA PRO A 24 -18.53 9.55 28.48
C PRO A 24 -17.24 8.87 28.97
N ILE A 25 -17.32 7.94 29.93
CA ILE A 25 -16.14 7.18 30.38
C ILE A 25 -15.58 6.33 29.23
N ALA A 26 -16.46 5.63 28.50
CA ALA A 26 -16.07 4.84 27.34
C ALA A 26 -15.47 5.73 26.23
N ALA A 27 -16.05 6.91 25.97
CA ALA A 27 -15.53 7.86 24.99
C ALA A 27 -14.12 8.36 25.36
N MET A 28 -13.87 8.69 26.63
CA MET A 28 -12.53 9.10 27.10
C MET A 28 -11.51 7.95 27.00
N ALA A 29 -11.91 6.73 27.38
CA ALA A 29 -11.05 5.55 27.27
C ALA A 29 -10.67 5.25 25.81
N PHE A 30 -11.63 5.36 24.88
CA PHE A 30 -11.38 5.15 23.46
C PHE A 30 -10.53 6.27 22.83
N ALA A 31 -10.72 7.53 23.23
CA ALA A 31 -9.95 8.66 22.69
C ALA A 31 -8.43 8.53 22.93
N GLY A 32 -8.00 7.94 24.06
CA GLY A 32 -6.58 7.69 24.37
C GLY A 32 -5.98 6.48 23.64
N SER A 33 -6.80 5.48 23.30
CA SER A 33 -6.34 4.21 22.71
C SER A 33 -5.69 4.37 21.33
N GLY A 34 -6.12 5.36 20.54
CA GLY A 34 -5.59 5.61 19.20
C GLY A 34 -4.09 5.95 19.18
N ALA A 35 -3.56 6.53 20.26
CA ALA A 35 -2.13 6.81 20.38
C ALA A 35 -1.31 5.54 20.68
N VAL A 36 -1.87 4.61 21.45
CA VAL A 36 -1.26 3.32 21.79
C VAL A 36 -1.16 2.42 20.56
N TYR A 37 -2.21 2.35 19.74
CA TYR A 37 -2.17 1.60 18.48
C TYR A 37 -1.14 2.16 17.49
N ARG A 38 -0.91 3.48 17.48
CA ARG A 38 0.14 4.11 16.65
C ARG A 38 1.57 3.83 17.11
N GLN A 39 1.74 3.25 18.30
CA GLN A 39 3.05 2.91 18.87
C GLN A 39 3.38 1.41 18.68
N ILE A 40 2.34 0.57 18.56
CA ILE A 40 2.47 -0.84 18.20
C ILE A 40 2.91 -0.93 16.73
N GLY A 41 4.21 -1.14 16.51
CA GLY A 41 4.83 -1.21 15.19
C GLY A 41 6.01 -0.25 14.97
N ARG A 42 6.26 0.70 15.90
CA ARG A 42 7.37 1.68 15.84
C ARG A 42 8.53 1.38 16.79
N GLY A 43 8.86 0.10 16.99
CA GLY A 43 10.01 -0.31 17.82
C GLY A 43 11.34 -0.27 17.07
N ARG A 44 12.46 -0.58 17.74
CA ARG A 44 13.82 -0.72 17.17
C ARG A 44 13.97 -1.73 16.00
N PHE A 45 12.91 -2.49 15.73
CA PHE A 45 12.80 -3.46 14.63
C PHE A 45 11.67 -3.11 13.67
N ALA A 46 11.08 -1.91 13.79
CA ALA A 46 10.24 -1.37 12.75
C ALA A 46 11.11 -1.33 11.51
N ILE A 47 10.78 -2.18 10.55
CA ILE A 47 11.21 -1.99 9.18
C ILE A 47 10.50 -0.70 8.79
N ASP A 48 11.16 0.44 9.01
CA ASP A 48 11.00 1.56 8.11
C ASP A 48 11.30 0.93 6.76
N ARG A 49 10.25 0.50 6.08
CA ARG A 49 10.32 0.38 4.64
C ARG A 49 10.45 1.82 4.23
N ASP A 50 11.69 2.30 4.25
CA ASP A 50 12.18 3.09 3.16
C ASP A 50 11.68 2.34 1.94
N ARG A 51 10.57 2.85 1.41
CA ARG A 51 10.21 2.67 0.03
C ARG A 51 11.31 3.38 -0.76
N SER A 52 12.52 2.84 -0.70
CA SER A 52 13.31 2.70 -1.90
C SER A 52 12.58 1.67 -2.76
N GLY A 53 11.41 2.11 -3.25
CA GLY A 53 11.05 1.75 -4.62
C GLY A 53 12.27 2.05 -5.47
N ALA A 54 12.36 1.41 -6.61
CA ALA A 54 13.37 1.69 -7.61
C ALA A 54 13.22 3.15 -8.11
N GLU A 55 13.50 4.13 -7.26
CA GLU A 55 13.79 5.47 -7.65
C GLU A 55 15.02 5.34 -8.51
N VAL A 56 14.77 5.68 -9.76
CA VAL A 56 15.71 6.26 -10.69
C VAL A 56 16.51 7.33 -9.94
N GLY A 57 17.51 6.90 -9.16
CA GLY A 57 18.41 7.82 -8.50
C GLY A 57 19.09 8.71 -9.54
N PRO A 58 19.57 9.90 -9.16
CA PRO A 58 20.32 10.77 -10.07
C PRO A 58 21.41 9.95 -10.78
N ALA A 59 21.70 10.24 -12.06
CA ALA A 59 22.69 9.50 -12.86
C ALA A 59 23.95 9.02 -12.11
N PRO A 60 24.59 9.81 -11.22
CA PRO A 60 25.71 9.33 -10.38
C PRO A 60 25.34 8.16 -9.43
N ALA A 61 24.15 8.15 -8.85
CA ALA A 61 23.67 7.08 -7.97
C ALA A 61 23.39 5.78 -8.74
N ARG A 62 22.92 5.88 -9.99
CA ARG A 62 22.73 4.71 -10.88
C ARG A 62 24.05 4.09 -11.30
N ALA A 63 25.01 4.90 -11.74
CA ALA A 63 26.34 4.42 -12.13
C ALA A 63 27.07 3.75 -10.95
N ALA A 64 26.96 4.31 -9.74
CA ALA A 64 27.51 3.69 -8.53
C ALA A 64 26.86 2.33 -8.23
N ARG A 65 25.54 2.24 -8.33
CA ARG A 65 24.79 0.98 -8.15
C ARG A 65 25.17 -0.08 -9.19
N GLU A 66 25.33 0.30 -10.45
CA GLU A 66 25.77 -0.62 -11.51
C GLU A 66 27.20 -1.14 -11.26
N ALA A 67 28.10 -0.26 -10.83
CA ALA A 67 29.46 -0.65 -10.47
C ALA A 67 29.49 -1.62 -9.27
N GLU A 68 28.66 -1.39 -8.26
CA GLU A 68 28.50 -2.31 -7.13
C GLU A 68 27.96 -3.68 -7.56
N ILE A 69 26.90 -3.72 -8.37
CA ILE A 69 26.34 -4.97 -8.91
C ILE A 69 27.39 -5.72 -9.73
N ARG A 70 28.18 -5.03 -10.56
CA ARG A 70 29.27 -5.63 -11.32
C ARG A 70 30.30 -6.31 -10.40
N GLN A 71 30.75 -5.65 -9.34
CA GLN A 71 31.70 -6.22 -8.38
C GLN A 71 31.14 -7.50 -7.72
N MET A 72 29.85 -7.49 -7.35
CA MET A 72 29.19 -8.67 -6.80
C MET A 72 29.12 -9.82 -7.81
N LEU A 73 28.85 -9.54 -9.09
CA LEU A 73 28.81 -10.52 -10.16
C LEU A 73 30.19 -11.12 -10.45
N GLU A 74 31.25 -10.32 -10.44
CA GLU A 74 32.63 -10.78 -10.57
C GLU A 74 33.01 -11.74 -9.43
N ALA A 75 32.71 -11.36 -8.19
CA ALA A 75 32.93 -12.21 -7.03
C ALA A 75 32.13 -13.53 -7.12
N LYS A 76 30.88 -13.46 -7.59
CA LYS A 76 30.03 -14.65 -7.81
C LYS A 76 30.60 -15.55 -8.91
N ALA A 77 31.06 -14.97 -10.01
CA ALA A 77 31.67 -15.69 -11.13
C ALA A 77 32.97 -16.38 -10.71
N PHE A 78 33.82 -15.71 -9.92
CA PHE A 78 35.02 -16.30 -9.33
C PHE A 78 34.69 -17.52 -8.48
N ARG A 79 33.80 -17.38 -7.49
CA ARG A 79 33.37 -18.50 -6.62
C ARG A 79 32.72 -19.64 -7.41
N ARG A 80 32.03 -19.35 -8.50
CA ARG A 80 31.40 -20.37 -9.35
C ARG A 80 32.45 -21.14 -10.15
N ARG A 81 33.48 -20.47 -10.67
CA ARG A 81 34.62 -21.10 -11.35
C ARG A 81 35.41 -22.02 -10.42
N GLU A 82 35.70 -21.58 -9.19
CA GLU A 82 36.35 -22.41 -8.17
C GLU A 82 35.57 -23.71 -7.87
N ARG A 83 34.25 -23.68 -8.01
CA ARG A 83 33.38 -24.86 -7.84
C ARG A 83 33.18 -25.67 -9.12
N GLY A 84 33.96 -25.41 -10.18
CA GLY A 84 33.84 -26.09 -11.48
C GLY A 84 32.55 -25.76 -12.25
N GLY A 85 31.87 -24.67 -11.89
CA GLY A 85 30.63 -24.26 -12.56
C GLY A 85 30.87 -23.51 -13.86
N ALA A 86 29.83 -23.44 -14.69
CA ALA A 86 29.87 -22.73 -15.98
C ALA A 86 30.18 -21.22 -15.82
N PRO A 87 30.94 -20.62 -16.76
CA PRO A 87 31.19 -19.19 -16.80
C PRO A 87 29.90 -18.37 -16.78
N ILE A 88 29.92 -17.22 -16.09
CA ILE A 88 28.84 -16.23 -16.10
C ILE A 88 29.30 -15.09 -17.01
N ASP A 89 28.47 -14.71 -17.98
CA ASP A 89 28.63 -13.47 -18.72
C ASP A 89 28.18 -12.31 -17.82
N ILE A 90 29.14 -11.49 -17.39
CA ILE A 90 28.91 -10.44 -16.41
C ILE A 90 28.09 -9.30 -17.01
N ASP A 91 28.33 -8.93 -18.26
CA ASP A 91 27.65 -7.81 -18.89
C ASP A 91 26.20 -8.18 -19.25
N ALA A 92 25.98 -9.40 -19.73
CA ALA A 92 24.62 -9.89 -19.97
C ALA A 92 23.80 -10.02 -18.66
N GLU A 93 24.43 -10.49 -17.58
CA GLU A 93 23.80 -10.62 -16.27
C GLU A 93 23.52 -9.25 -15.63
N LEU A 94 24.47 -8.32 -15.74
CA LEU A 94 24.31 -6.94 -15.29
C LEU A 94 23.13 -6.29 -16.01
N ALA A 95 23.10 -6.37 -17.35
CA ALA A 95 22.01 -5.83 -18.16
C ALA A 95 20.65 -6.43 -17.75
N ARG A 96 20.58 -7.74 -17.46
CA ARG A 96 19.34 -8.38 -16.98
C ARG A 96 18.89 -7.84 -15.61
N LEU A 97 19.82 -7.57 -14.70
CA LEU A 97 19.52 -7.12 -13.34
C LEU A 97 19.24 -5.61 -13.25
N THR A 98 19.81 -4.81 -14.15
CA THR A 98 19.62 -3.36 -14.19
C THR A 98 18.51 -2.94 -15.15
N ALA A 99 18.05 -3.86 -16.01
CA ALA A 99 16.88 -3.64 -16.85
C ALA A 99 15.69 -3.20 -15.97
N PRO A 100 14.88 -2.23 -16.45
CA PRO A 100 13.62 -1.92 -15.82
C PRO A 100 12.81 -3.21 -15.72
N ALA A 101 12.27 -3.51 -14.54
CA ALA A 101 11.36 -4.65 -14.41
C ALA A 101 10.24 -4.46 -15.44
N PRO A 102 9.91 -5.50 -16.25
CA PRO A 102 8.75 -5.41 -17.12
C PRO A 102 7.55 -5.03 -16.26
N SER A 103 6.76 -4.06 -16.71
CA SER A 103 5.68 -3.53 -15.89
C SER A 103 4.64 -4.62 -15.64
N ALA A 104 4.74 -5.25 -14.47
CA ALA A 104 3.87 -6.36 -14.09
C ALA A 104 2.38 -5.97 -14.15
N VAL A 105 2.11 -4.68 -13.97
CA VAL A 105 0.77 -4.07 -13.98
C VAL A 105 0.09 -4.19 -15.35
N ARG A 106 0.75 -3.79 -16.46
CA ARG A 106 0.16 -3.86 -17.80
C ARG A 106 0.19 -5.26 -18.40
N ALA A 107 1.11 -6.11 -17.94
CA ALA A 107 1.20 -7.51 -18.37
C ALA A 107 0.19 -8.44 -17.67
N ASP A 108 -0.53 -7.97 -16.65
CA ASP A 108 -1.49 -8.78 -15.90
C ASP A 108 -2.90 -8.71 -16.52
N PRO A 109 -3.37 -9.79 -17.18
CA PRO A 109 -4.70 -9.83 -17.79
C PRO A 109 -5.83 -9.82 -16.75
N ALA A 110 -5.60 -10.30 -15.52
CA ALA A 110 -6.61 -10.30 -14.48
C ALA A 110 -6.86 -8.87 -13.98
N LEU A 111 -5.80 -8.09 -13.80
CA LEU A 111 -5.90 -6.68 -13.43
C LEU A 111 -6.60 -5.86 -14.53
N ALA A 112 -6.27 -6.10 -15.81
CA ALA A 112 -6.94 -5.43 -16.92
C ALA A 112 -8.45 -5.70 -16.95
N ALA A 113 -8.87 -6.93 -16.62
CA ALA A 113 -10.29 -7.29 -16.52
C ALA A 113 -11.00 -6.60 -15.34
N GLU A 114 -10.35 -6.49 -14.19
CA GLU A 114 -10.88 -5.76 -13.04
C GLU A 114 -11.09 -4.28 -13.35
N VAL A 115 -10.06 -3.63 -13.91
CA VAL A 115 -10.12 -2.23 -14.32
C VAL A 115 -11.24 -2.01 -15.34
N ARG A 116 -11.39 -2.91 -16.32
CA ARG A 116 -12.50 -2.88 -17.28
C ARG A 116 -13.86 -2.92 -16.59
N GLY A 117 -14.02 -3.80 -15.59
CA GLY A 117 -15.24 -3.88 -14.78
C GLY A 117 -15.56 -2.57 -14.06
N LEU A 118 -14.56 -1.91 -13.47
CA LEU A 118 -14.70 -0.61 -12.83
C LEU A 118 -15.14 0.49 -13.80
N VAL A 119 -14.56 0.52 -15.01
CA VAL A 119 -14.91 1.49 -16.05
C VAL A 119 -16.35 1.31 -16.53
N VAL A 120 -16.79 0.07 -16.75
CA VAL A 120 -18.18 -0.24 -17.12
C VAL A 120 -19.15 0.23 -16.04
N ALA A 121 -18.86 -0.07 -14.76
CA ALA A 121 -19.67 0.39 -13.64
C ALA A 121 -19.72 1.93 -13.54
N ARG A 122 -18.60 2.61 -13.83
CA ARG A 122 -18.53 4.07 -13.89
C ARG A 122 -19.38 4.63 -15.03
N ASN A 123 -19.34 4.02 -16.20
CA ASN A 123 -20.18 4.42 -17.34
C ASN A 123 -21.66 4.26 -17.03
N ALA A 124 -22.07 3.18 -16.36
CA ALA A 124 -23.45 3.01 -15.91
C ALA A 124 -23.90 4.13 -14.95
N ARG A 125 -22.99 4.67 -14.11
CA ARG A 125 -23.26 5.87 -13.30
C ARG A 125 -23.33 7.15 -14.14
N ARG A 126 -22.43 7.34 -15.13
CA ARG A 126 -22.42 8.51 -16.02
C ARG A 126 -23.71 8.62 -16.84
N VAL A 127 -24.16 7.52 -17.41
CA VAL A 127 -25.40 7.48 -18.21
C VAL A 127 -26.61 7.86 -17.36
N ARG A 128 -26.71 7.34 -16.12
CA ARG A 128 -27.76 7.74 -15.16
C ARG A 128 -27.72 9.23 -14.80
N GLN A 129 -26.55 9.86 -14.91
CA GLN A 129 -26.35 11.30 -14.68
C GLN A 129 -26.51 12.14 -15.96
N GLY A 130 -26.97 11.56 -17.07
CA GLY A 130 -27.09 12.25 -18.36
C GLY A 130 -25.75 12.61 -19.01
N ARG A 131 -24.65 11.99 -18.58
CA ARG A 131 -23.31 12.22 -19.13
C ARG A 131 -22.98 11.17 -20.18
N ALA A 132 -22.20 11.55 -21.18
CA ALA A 132 -21.67 10.62 -22.16
C ALA A 132 -20.80 9.54 -21.49
N PRO A 133 -20.91 8.27 -21.93
CA PRO A 133 -20.03 7.20 -21.49
C PRO A 133 -18.60 7.42 -22.00
N LEU A 134 -17.62 6.94 -21.25
CA LEU A 134 -16.21 6.91 -21.63
C LEU A 134 -15.93 5.71 -22.53
N ASP A 135 -14.94 5.83 -23.40
CA ASP A 135 -14.38 4.69 -24.12
C ASP A 135 -13.73 3.73 -23.12
N VAL A 136 -14.18 2.48 -23.11
CA VAL A 136 -13.75 1.50 -22.11
C VAL A 136 -12.29 1.11 -22.32
N ASP A 137 -11.86 0.86 -23.55
CA ASP A 137 -10.53 0.36 -23.83
C ASP A 137 -9.48 1.45 -23.63
N ALA A 138 -9.78 2.67 -24.07
CA ALA A 138 -8.91 3.82 -23.85
C ALA A 138 -8.78 4.16 -22.35
N GLU A 139 -9.86 4.03 -21.58
CA GLU A 139 -9.86 4.29 -20.14
C GLU A 139 -9.11 3.21 -19.37
N VAL A 140 -9.25 1.93 -19.74
CA VAL A 140 -8.48 0.83 -19.17
C VAL A 140 -6.99 1.05 -19.40
N GLU A 141 -6.59 1.40 -20.62
CA GLU A 141 -5.20 1.65 -20.93
C GLU A 141 -4.65 2.85 -20.15
N ARG A 142 -5.45 3.93 -20.02
CA ARG A 142 -5.05 5.09 -19.21
C ARG A 142 -4.89 4.71 -17.75
N GLN A 143 -5.83 3.99 -17.15
CA GLN A 143 -5.75 3.59 -15.75
C GLN A 143 -4.59 2.63 -15.48
N LEU A 144 -4.29 1.71 -16.40
CA LEU A 144 -3.10 0.84 -16.27
C LEU A 144 -1.80 1.66 -16.32
N ARG A 145 -1.70 2.66 -17.22
CA ARG A 145 -0.57 3.61 -17.21
C ARG A 145 -0.51 4.43 -15.92
N ASP A 146 -1.66 4.89 -15.44
CA ASP A 146 -1.81 5.62 -14.18
C ASP A 146 -1.55 4.75 -12.94
N LEU A 147 -1.45 3.42 -13.07
CA LEU A 147 -1.02 2.53 -11.98
C LEU A 147 0.49 2.27 -12.03
N GLU A 148 1.10 2.42 -13.21
CA GLU A 148 2.55 2.33 -13.42
C GLU A 148 3.29 3.64 -13.05
N GLY A 149 2.64 4.79 -13.24
CA GLY A 149 3.25 6.13 -13.13
C GLY A 149 3.26 6.83 -11.75
N PRO A 150 2.36 6.52 -10.79
CA PRO A 150 2.33 7.18 -9.48
C PRO A 150 2.36 6.17 -8.33
N GLY A 151 3.50 5.50 -8.15
CA GLY A 151 3.87 5.00 -6.83
C GLY A 151 4.36 6.16 -5.96
N ARG A 152 3.47 6.78 -5.17
CA ARG A 152 3.90 7.53 -3.98
C ARG A 152 4.16 6.55 -2.83
#